data_AF-A0A4S8MNP6-F1
#
_entry.id   AF-A0A4S8MNP6-F1
#
_cell.length_a   1.000
_cell.length_b   1.000
_cell.length_c   1.000
_cell.angle_alpha   90.00
_cell.angle_beta   90.00
_cell.angle_gamma   90.00
#
_symmetry.space_group_name_H-M   'P 1'
#
loop_
_entity.id
_entity.type
_entity.pdbx_description
1 polymer ?
#
loop_
_entity_poly.entity_id
_entity_poly.type
_entity_poly.pdbx_seq_one_letter_code
_entity_poly.pdbx_strand_id
1 'polypeptide(L)'
;MSGLTPAQRLIQKTRMHQASRSSSPSSVSANTNDEPPTGVSIPSTAFPSSNNQTAIRSDSVVVRQIKEEYSLSTHSTRAVDRYCGMTLEERNLRLFVTCTKVLELAQKLSTSEEWSISPVLESSLRQHSFTFLLSPKLTSYLGDIARNAIDALRVLGVAELPEAHEVGKLTVVQRSIKKVNTSDRYQIKAKIAKGIENNSDIATLTSTIVGEKSKSIAITAALYRRVAFLRWAATEFKSSSGDKWWDDVDMCLLELRTAFQGDAVGLHEVFETRYREDVETYGDPAETGSIIPISDIPAHQATLDSYAAKVAPKPSTTKQVAKRSAEEAFGDDPLDHDDRTPPPPGRAATEPGADGV
;
A
#
# COMPACT_ATOMS: atom_id res chain seq x y z
N MET A 1 -7.90 26.40 14.90
CA MET A 1 -8.99 26.13 13.93
C MET A 1 -8.49 25.03 13.02
N SER A 2 -9.01 23.81 13.10
CA SER A 2 -8.56 22.72 12.23
C SER A 2 -8.97 23.03 10.79
N GLY A 3 -7.99 23.23 9.91
CA GLY A 3 -8.21 23.46 8.49
C GLY A 3 -8.82 22.23 7.81
N LEU A 4 -9.50 22.44 6.69
CA LEU A 4 -10.00 21.34 5.85
C LEU A 4 -8.85 20.49 5.33
N THR A 5 -9.01 19.16 5.31
CA THR A 5 -8.02 18.26 4.68
C THR A 5 -7.87 18.60 3.18
N PRO A 6 -6.73 18.27 2.55
CA PRO A 6 -6.59 18.48 1.10
C PRO A 6 -7.71 17.84 0.27
N ALA A 7 -8.19 16.64 0.64
CA ALA A 7 -9.32 16.03 -0.06
C ALA A 7 -10.63 16.81 0.17
N GLN A 8 -10.89 17.27 1.39
CA GLN A 8 -12.08 18.09 1.70
C GLN A 8 -12.09 19.40 0.90
N ARG A 9 -10.93 20.06 0.74
CA ARG A 9 -10.80 21.25 -0.11
C ARG A 9 -11.10 20.94 -1.58
N LEU A 10 -10.62 19.80 -2.10
CA LEU A 10 -10.96 19.35 -3.46
C LEU A 10 -12.46 19.10 -3.63
N ILE A 11 -13.08 18.42 -2.67
CA ILE A 11 -14.53 18.14 -2.68
C ILE A 11 -15.32 19.45 -2.67
N GLN A 12 -14.99 20.37 -1.78
CA GLN A 12 -15.66 21.67 -1.68
C GLN A 12 -15.52 22.46 -2.99
N LYS A 13 -14.31 22.56 -3.54
CA LYS A 13 -14.05 23.28 -4.80
C LYS A 13 -14.83 22.67 -5.96
N THR A 14 -14.87 21.33 -6.05
CA THR A 14 -15.61 20.62 -7.11
C THR A 14 -17.11 20.89 -7.01
N ARG A 15 -17.69 20.84 -5.80
CA ARG A 15 -19.10 21.18 -5.58
C ARG A 15 -19.44 22.62 -5.98
N MET A 16 -18.54 23.57 -5.71
CA MET A 16 -18.71 24.96 -6.15
C MET A 16 -18.73 25.08 -7.67
N HIS A 17 -17.82 24.41 -8.39
CA HIS A 17 -17.82 24.41 -9.86
C HIS A 17 -19.07 23.76 -10.46
N GLN A 18 -19.57 22.68 -9.85
CA GLN A 18 -20.81 22.03 -10.29
C GLN A 18 -22.02 22.95 -10.09
N ALA A 19 -22.12 23.61 -8.93
CA ALA A 19 -23.20 24.56 -8.64
C ALA A 19 -23.22 25.74 -9.62
N SER A 20 -22.05 26.22 -10.06
CA SER A 20 -21.97 27.28 -11.10
C SER A 20 -22.41 26.81 -12.49
N ARG A 21 -22.35 25.51 -12.78
CA ARG A 21 -22.81 24.93 -14.06
C ARG A 21 -24.29 24.56 -14.04
N SER A 22 -24.87 24.26 -12.88
CA SER A 22 -26.26 23.86 -12.73
C SER A 22 -27.15 25.01 -12.25
N SER A 23 -27.24 26.10 -13.02
CA SER A 23 -28.31 27.09 -12.85
C SER A 23 -29.62 26.57 -13.45
N SER A 24 -30.20 25.55 -12.81
CA SER A 24 -31.61 25.14 -12.95
C SER A 24 -32.02 24.38 -11.69
N PRO A 25 -32.93 24.92 -10.86
CA PRO A 25 -33.26 24.32 -9.58
C PRO A 25 -34.22 23.13 -9.78
N SER A 26 -33.83 21.96 -9.29
CA SER A 26 -34.76 20.86 -9.02
C SER A 26 -34.75 20.61 -7.51
N SER A 27 -35.81 21.02 -6.85
CA SER A 27 -36.09 20.77 -5.43
C SER A 27 -36.55 19.34 -5.23
N VAL A 28 -35.82 18.55 -4.42
CA VAL A 28 -36.35 17.29 -3.88
C VAL A 28 -36.10 17.27 -2.38
N SER A 29 -37.21 17.15 -1.65
CA SER A 29 -37.33 17.21 -0.20
C SER A 29 -36.75 15.98 0.50
N ALA A 30 -36.18 16.23 1.68
CA ALA A 30 -35.74 15.23 2.63
C ALA A 30 -36.93 14.61 3.37
N ASN A 31 -36.90 13.28 3.56
CA ASN A 31 -37.73 12.59 4.55
C ASN A 31 -36.82 12.01 5.63
N THR A 32 -36.95 12.58 6.82
CA THR A 32 -36.52 12.07 8.13
C THR A 32 -37.47 10.98 8.61
N ASN A 33 -36.95 9.97 9.30
CA ASN A 33 -37.66 9.29 10.39
C ASN A 33 -36.64 8.71 11.40
N ASP A 34 -36.81 9.16 12.65
CA ASP A 34 -36.30 8.60 13.90
C ASP A 34 -37.02 7.29 14.27
N GLU A 35 -36.35 6.39 15.01
CA GLU A 35 -36.71 5.98 16.40
C GLU A 35 -35.88 4.75 16.88
N PRO A 36 -35.43 4.68 18.16
CA PRO A 36 -34.73 3.54 18.79
C PRO A 36 -35.67 2.78 19.79
N PRO A 37 -35.26 2.08 20.88
CA PRO A 37 -34.08 1.26 21.24
C PRO A 37 -34.45 -0.14 21.86
N THR A 38 -33.48 -1.04 22.07
CA THR A 38 -33.47 -2.08 23.16
C THR A 38 -32.06 -2.66 23.22
N GLY A 39 -31.28 -2.75 24.30
CA GLY A 39 -31.58 -3.04 25.71
C GLY A 39 -31.26 -4.52 25.97
N VAL A 40 -30.18 -4.84 26.71
CA VAL A 40 -30.00 -6.04 27.59
C VAL A 40 -28.58 -6.02 28.21
N SER A 41 -28.54 -6.22 29.53
CA SER A 41 -27.36 -6.27 30.42
C SER A 41 -26.94 -7.74 30.73
N ILE A 42 -26.18 -7.92 31.82
CA ILE A 42 -25.81 -9.15 32.60
C ILE A 42 -24.34 -9.62 32.34
N PRO A 43 -23.60 -10.22 33.30
CA PRO A 43 -22.96 -9.61 34.47
C PRO A 43 -21.45 -9.96 34.61
N SER A 44 -20.76 -9.25 35.50
CA SER A 44 -19.40 -9.56 35.97
C SER A 44 -19.33 -10.84 36.80
N THR A 45 -18.31 -11.66 36.55
CA THR A 45 -17.89 -12.77 37.42
C THR A 45 -16.52 -12.47 38.04
N ALA A 46 -16.45 -12.64 39.36
CA ALA A 46 -15.28 -12.42 40.19
C ALA A 46 -14.30 -13.60 40.14
N PHE A 47 -13.00 -13.30 40.15
CA PHE A 47 -11.93 -14.28 40.27
C PHE A 47 -11.50 -14.44 41.74
N PRO A 48 -11.31 -15.67 42.25
CA PRO A 48 -10.60 -15.90 43.49
C PRO A 48 -9.10 -16.13 43.24
N SER A 49 -8.27 -15.44 44.03
CA SER A 49 -6.83 -15.65 44.14
C SER A 49 -6.51 -17.02 44.74
N SER A 50 -5.68 -17.80 44.04
CA SER A 50 -5.19 -19.10 44.50
C SER A 50 -3.80 -18.97 45.11
N ASN A 51 -3.71 -19.46 46.34
CA ASN A 51 -2.53 -19.62 47.18
C ASN A 51 -1.54 -20.63 46.57
N ASN A 52 -0.26 -20.29 46.50
CA ASN A 52 0.81 -21.15 45.98
C ASN A 52 1.28 -22.12 47.08
N GLN A 53 0.79 -23.36 47.05
CA GLN A 53 1.49 -24.50 47.65
C GLN A 53 1.99 -25.40 46.54
N THR A 54 3.31 -25.56 46.46
CA THR A 54 4.03 -26.47 45.57
C THR A 54 3.79 -27.92 45.99
N ALA A 55 2.57 -28.41 45.75
CA ALA A 55 2.29 -29.84 45.74
C ALA A 55 3.02 -30.46 44.54
N ILE A 56 3.82 -31.49 44.81
CA ILE A 56 4.47 -32.33 43.79
C ILE A 56 3.35 -32.95 42.95
N ARG A 57 3.08 -32.37 41.78
CA ARG A 57 2.04 -32.86 40.87
C ARG A 57 2.52 -34.17 40.26
N SER A 58 1.67 -35.19 40.25
CA SER A 58 1.94 -36.42 39.51
C SER A 58 2.09 -36.11 38.02
N ASP A 59 3.14 -36.64 37.40
CA ASP A 59 3.41 -36.51 35.95
C ASP A 59 2.20 -36.86 35.08
N SER A 60 1.34 -37.78 35.54
CA SER A 60 0.11 -38.18 34.85
C SER A 60 -0.91 -37.03 34.71
N VAL A 61 -1.00 -36.16 35.71
CA VAL A 61 -1.89 -34.99 35.72
C VAL A 61 -1.34 -33.93 34.77
N VAL A 62 -0.02 -33.70 34.80
CA VAL A 62 0.66 -32.76 33.90
C VAL A 62 0.51 -33.18 32.45
N VAL A 63 0.70 -34.46 32.14
CA VAL A 63 0.55 -35.01 30.78
C VAL A 63 -0.89 -34.86 30.27
N ARG A 64 -1.90 -35.08 31.12
CA ARG A 64 -3.31 -34.87 30.74
C ARG A 64 -3.58 -33.39 30.44
N GLN A 65 -3.12 -32.50 31.31
CA GLN A 65 -3.27 -31.05 31.14
C GLN A 65 -2.63 -30.58 29.82
N ILE A 66 -1.41 -31.03 29.49
CA ILE A 66 -0.74 -30.69 28.23
C ILE A 66 -1.52 -31.20 27.01
N LYS A 67 -2.08 -32.41 27.06
CA LYS A 67 -2.87 -32.93 25.93
C LYS A 67 -4.12 -32.10 25.67
N GLU A 68 -4.80 -31.67 26.72
CA GLU A 68 -5.98 -30.82 26.65
C GLU A 68 -5.62 -29.41 26.15
N GLU A 69 -4.57 -28.81 26.72
CA GLU A 69 -4.08 -27.47 26.36
C GLU A 69 -3.70 -27.37 24.87
N TYR A 70 -2.99 -28.37 24.35
CA TYR A 70 -2.55 -28.39 22.95
C TYR A 70 -3.55 -29.05 22.00
N SER A 71 -4.74 -29.47 22.48
CA SER A 71 -5.79 -30.11 21.68
C SER A 71 -5.25 -31.22 20.78
N LEU A 72 -4.42 -32.10 21.34
CA LEU A 72 -3.69 -33.10 20.56
C LEU A 72 -4.64 -34.10 19.89
N SER A 73 -4.37 -34.42 18.61
CA SER A 73 -5.11 -35.46 17.88
C SER A 73 -5.10 -36.81 18.61
N THR A 74 -6.07 -37.68 18.33
CA THR A 74 -6.12 -39.03 18.93
C THR A 74 -4.83 -39.82 18.70
N HIS A 75 -4.19 -39.66 17.53
CA HIS A 75 -2.91 -40.29 17.22
C HIS A 75 -1.77 -39.72 18.10
N SER A 76 -1.68 -38.38 18.20
CA SER A 76 -0.67 -37.69 19.00
C SER A 76 -0.81 -38.00 20.49
N THR A 77 -2.05 -38.05 21.00
CA THR A 77 -2.33 -38.42 22.39
C THR A 77 -1.85 -39.83 22.73
N ARG A 78 -2.11 -40.82 21.87
CA ARG A 78 -1.57 -42.19 22.03
C ARG A 78 -0.04 -42.23 21.96
N ALA A 79 0.58 -41.39 21.14
CA ALA A 79 2.03 -41.31 21.05
C ALA A 79 2.66 -40.76 22.34
N VAL A 80 2.03 -39.75 22.95
CA VAL A 80 2.43 -39.18 24.25
C VAL A 80 2.23 -40.21 25.36
N ASP A 81 1.10 -40.91 25.42
CA ASP A 81 0.88 -41.98 26.42
C ASP A 81 1.95 -43.06 26.33
N ARG A 82 2.27 -43.50 25.11
CA ARG A 82 3.33 -44.48 24.89
C ARG A 82 4.69 -43.95 25.34
N TYR A 83 4.99 -42.66 25.10
CA TYR A 83 6.24 -42.03 25.55
C TYR A 83 6.31 -41.94 27.08
N CYS A 84 5.21 -41.62 27.76
CA CYS A 84 5.14 -41.61 29.23
C CYS A 84 5.25 -43.00 29.85
N GLY A 85 4.90 -44.06 29.12
CA GLY A 85 5.09 -45.45 29.57
C GLY A 85 6.52 -45.99 29.42
N MET A 86 7.40 -45.27 28.70
CA MET A 86 8.80 -45.69 28.45
C MET A 86 9.72 -45.39 29.62
N THR A 87 10.83 -46.12 29.73
CA THR A 87 11.93 -45.79 30.66
C THR A 87 12.62 -44.48 30.25
N LEU A 88 13.44 -43.91 31.14
CA LEU A 88 14.16 -42.68 30.83
C LEU A 88 15.12 -42.85 29.64
N GLU A 89 15.81 -43.98 29.56
CA GLU A 89 16.73 -44.33 28.47
C GLU A 89 15.99 -44.43 27.13
N GLU A 90 14.85 -45.12 27.11
CA GLU A 90 14.00 -45.25 25.92
C GLU A 90 13.46 -43.89 25.45
N ARG A 91 13.04 -43.03 26.38
CA ARG A 91 12.60 -41.65 26.10
C ARG A 91 13.71 -40.83 25.47
N ASN A 92 14.91 -40.86 26.07
CA ASN A 92 16.08 -40.13 25.57
C ASN A 92 16.48 -40.60 24.16
N LEU A 93 16.50 -41.92 23.93
CA LEU A 93 16.78 -42.48 22.61
C LEU A 93 15.74 -42.03 21.57
N ARG A 94 14.44 -42.07 21.94
CA ARG A 94 13.36 -41.65 21.05
C ARG A 94 13.39 -40.15 20.76
N LEU A 95 13.74 -39.33 21.76
CA LEU A 95 13.94 -37.90 21.57
C LEU A 95 15.09 -37.65 20.59
N PHE A 96 16.24 -38.30 20.80
CA PHE A 96 17.40 -38.19 19.89
C PHE A 96 17.02 -38.56 18.45
N VAL A 97 16.40 -39.72 18.23
CA VAL A 97 15.95 -40.17 16.90
C VAL A 97 14.94 -39.20 16.27
N THR A 98 14.02 -38.66 17.07
CA THR A 98 13.03 -37.68 16.57
C THR A 98 13.72 -36.38 16.16
N CYS A 99 14.65 -35.88 16.96
CA CYS A 99 15.47 -34.71 16.63
C CYS A 99 16.29 -34.95 15.35
N THR A 100 16.93 -36.11 15.19
CA THR A 100 17.65 -36.47 13.97
C THR A 100 16.72 -36.49 12.76
N LYS A 101 15.52 -37.09 12.88
CA LYS A 101 14.54 -37.09 11.78
C LYS A 101 14.05 -35.69 11.43
N VAL A 102 13.83 -34.83 12.42
CA VAL A 102 13.48 -33.41 12.20
C VAL A 102 14.64 -32.70 11.51
N LEU A 103 15.89 -32.95 11.90
CA LEU A 103 17.07 -32.40 11.23
C LEU A 103 17.18 -32.87 9.78
N GLU A 104 16.96 -34.16 9.50
CA GLU A 104 16.95 -34.69 8.14
C GLU A 104 15.82 -34.08 7.30
N LEU A 105 14.62 -33.92 7.87
CA LEU A 105 13.51 -33.27 7.18
C LEU A 105 13.83 -31.80 6.92
N ALA A 106 14.43 -31.09 7.89
CA ALA A 106 14.88 -29.71 7.71
C ALA A 106 15.98 -29.60 6.64
N GLN A 107 16.94 -30.54 6.60
CA GLN A 107 17.98 -30.61 5.58
C GLN A 107 17.42 -30.94 4.19
N LYS A 108 16.43 -31.84 4.10
CA LYS A 108 15.72 -32.13 2.85
C LYS A 108 14.93 -30.92 2.37
N LEU A 109 14.31 -30.19 3.28
CA LEU A 109 13.64 -28.92 2.97
C LEU A 109 14.65 -27.83 2.56
N SER A 110 15.87 -27.82 3.11
CA SER A 110 16.91 -26.84 2.76
C SER A 110 17.69 -27.17 1.48
N THR A 111 17.64 -28.42 1.00
CA THR A 111 18.32 -28.87 -0.22
C THR A 111 17.40 -28.90 -1.44
N SER A 112 16.08 -28.71 -1.26
CA SER A 112 15.20 -28.39 -2.37
C SER A 112 15.62 -27.03 -2.92
N GLU A 113 16.09 -27.00 -4.17
CA GLU A 113 16.41 -25.77 -4.88
C GLU A 113 15.23 -24.81 -4.74
N GLU A 114 15.47 -23.66 -4.08
CA GLU A 114 14.43 -22.67 -3.85
C GLU A 114 13.94 -22.21 -5.23
N TRP A 115 12.66 -22.45 -5.51
CA TRP A 115 12.07 -22.05 -6.78
C TRP A 115 12.35 -20.55 -7.01
N SER A 116 12.94 -20.24 -8.16
CA SER A 116 13.28 -18.88 -8.56
C SER A 116 12.42 -18.45 -9.75
N ILE A 117 12.17 -17.14 -9.84
CA ILE A 117 11.44 -16.54 -10.94
C ILE A 117 12.36 -16.55 -12.16
N SER A 118 11.89 -17.07 -13.28
CA SER A 118 12.66 -17.02 -14.52
C SER A 118 12.86 -15.58 -15.00
N PRO A 119 13.92 -15.28 -15.77
CA PRO A 119 14.12 -13.95 -16.34
C PRO A 119 12.95 -13.47 -17.22
N VAL A 120 12.27 -14.39 -17.93
CA VAL A 120 11.13 -14.09 -18.81
C VAL A 120 9.91 -13.68 -17.99
N LEU A 121 9.61 -14.44 -16.93
CA LEU A 121 8.53 -14.09 -16.00
C LEU A 121 8.86 -12.78 -15.29
N GLU A 122 10.08 -12.58 -14.81
CA GLU A 122 10.48 -11.35 -14.13
C GLU A 122 10.29 -10.10 -15.01
N SER A 123 10.67 -10.17 -16.29
CA SER A 123 10.44 -9.09 -17.24
C SER A 123 8.94 -8.79 -17.42
N SER A 124 8.12 -9.83 -17.54
CA SER A 124 6.66 -9.72 -17.67
C SER A 124 6.04 -9.12 -16.41
N LEU A 125 6.44 -9.60 -15.22
CA LEU A 125 6.00 -9.05 -13.94
C LEU A 125 6.32 -7.57 -13.86
N ARG A 126 7.53 -7.15 -14.24
CA ARG A 126 7.94 -5.75 -14.20
C ARG A 126 7.09 -4.87 -15.10
N GLN A 127 6.97 -5.24 -16.37
CA GLN A 127 6.21 -4.44 -17.36
C GLN A 127 4.74 -4.28 -16.97
N HIS A 128 4.09 -5.37 -16.55
CA HIS A 128 2.68 -5.33 -16.20
C HIS A 128 2.43 -4.64 -14.86
N SER A 129 3.33 -4.80 -13.88
CA SER A 129 3.24 -4.12 -12.58
C SER A 129 3.36 -2.59 -12.75
N PHE A 130 4.28 -2.14 -13.61
CA PHE A 130 4.41 -0.72 -13.95
C PHE A 130 3.14 -0.19 -14.64
N THR A 131 2.60 -0.93 -15.61
CA THR A 131 1.34 -0.59 -16.28
C THR A 131 0.18 -0.51 -15.28
N PHE A 132 0.14 -1.44 -14.32
CA PHE A 132 -0.86 -1.49 -13.26
C PHE A 132 -0.80 -0.25 -12.35
N LEU A 133 0.41 0.22 -12.00
CA LEU A 133 0.61 1.44 -11.21
C LEU A 133 0.12 2.70 -11.94
N LEU A 134 0.25 2.74 -13.27
CA LEU A 134 -0.21 3.86 -14.09
C LEU A 134 -1.68 3.75 -14.48
N SER A 135 -2.40 2.71 -14.05
CA SER A 135 -3.82 2.58 -14.37
C SER A 135 -4.61 3.78 -13.83
N PRO A 136 -5.41 4.47 -14.68
CA PRO A 136 -6.30 5.54 -14.23
C PRO A 136 -7.38 5.05 -13.25
N LYS A 137 -7.66 3.73 -13.25
CA LYS A 137 -8.65 3.09 -12.37
C LYS A 137 -8.07 2.62 -11.05
N LEU A 138 -6.74 2.74 -10.84
CA LEU A 138 -6.10 2.27 -9.63
C LEU A 138 -6.65 2.97 -8.40
N THR A 139 -7.12 2.17 -7.45
CA THR A 139 -7.75 2.71 -6.24
C THR A 139 -6.72 3.15 -5.19
N SER A 140 -5.63 2.40 -5.03
CA SER A 140 -4.60 2.64 -4.01
C SER A 140 -3.24 2.17 -4.52
N TYR A 141 -2.20 2.96 -4.26
CA TYR A 141 -0.80 2.71 -4.62
C TYR A 141 -0.07 1.80 -3.63
N LEU A 142 -0.58 1.68 -2.40
CA LEU A 142 -0.04 0.85 -1.31
C LEU A 142 -0.94 -0.33 -0.93
N GLY A 143 -2.06 -0.51 -1.62
CA GLY A 143 -3.01 -1.59 -1.44
C GLY A 143 -2.50 -2.95 -1.91
N ASP A 144 -3.42 -3.91 -2.06
CA ASP A 144 -3.10 -5.28 -2.49
C ASP A 144 -2.88 -5.40 -4.02
N ILE A 145 -1.95 -4.59 -4.54
CA ILE A 145 -1.62 -4.55 -5.97
C ILE A 145 -1.06 -5.90 -6.43
N ALA A 146 -0.18 -6.51 -5.65
CA ALA A 146 0.51 -7.74 -6.07
C ALA A 146 -0.46 -8.89 -6.32
N ARG A 147 -1.50 -9.04 -5.48
CA ARG A 147 -2.53 -10.06 -5.69
C ARG A 147 -3.32 -9.80 -6.96
N ASN A 148 -3.85 -8.58 -7.12
CA ASN A 148 -4.66 -8.22 -8.29
C ASN A 148 -3.87 -8.26 -9.60
N ALA A 149 -2.57 -7.92 -9.56
CA ALA A 149 -1.68 -8.04 -10.71
C ALA A 149 -1.46 -9.50 -11.11
N ILE A 150 -1.25 -10.43 -10.15
CA ILE A 150 -1.16 -11.88 -10.45
C ILE A 150 -2.43 -12.39 -11.09
N ASP A 151 -3.60 -12.00 -10.59
CA ASP A 151 -4.87 -12.44 -11.16
C ASP A 151 -5.08 -11.89 -12.58
N ALA A 152 -4.68 -10.64 -12.84
CA ALA A 152 -4.68 -10.07 -14.19
C ALA A 152 -3.71 -10.82 -15.13
N LEU A 153 -2.48 -11.08 -14.68
CA LEU A 153 -1.47 -11.81 -15.44
C LEU A 153 -1.91 -13.23 -15.82
N ARG A 154 -2.67 -13.89 -14.93
CA ARG A 154 -3.26 -15.20 -15.20
C ARG A 154 -4.31 -15.13 -16.32
N VAL A 155 -5.17 -14.12 -16.31
CA VAL A 155 -6.14 -13.88 -17.40
C VAL A 155 -5.44 -13.57 -18.72
N LEU A 156 -4.31 -12.86 -18.68
CA LEU A 156 -3.49 -12.57 -19.86
C LEU A 156 -2.69 -13.77 -20.38
N GLY A 157 -2.69 -14.90 -19.66
CA GLY A 157 -1.97 -16.10 -20.07
C GLY A 157 -0.45 -15.93 -20.03
N VAL A 158 0.08 -15.16 -19.08
CA VAL A 158 1.54 -14.99 -18.94
C VAL A 158 2.17 -16.33 -18.59
N ALA A 159 3.12 -16.75 -19.43
CA ALA A 159 3.82 -18.02 -19.28
C ALA A 159 4.58 -18.11 -17.95
N GLU A 160 4.70 -19.34 -17.43
CA GLU A 160 5.49 -19.67 -16.22
C GLU A 160 4.97 -19.06 -14.91
N LEU A 161 3.82 -18.37 -14.94
CA LEU A 161 3.15 -17.91 -13.74
C LEU A 161 2.67 -19.14 -12.91
N PRO A 162 3.02 -19.24 -11.62
CA PRO A 162 2.60 -20.37 -10.79
C PRO A 162 1.07 -20.49 -10.67
N GLU A 163 0.61 -21.74 -10.53
CA GLU A 163 -0.79 -22.06 -10.37
C GLU A 163 -1.33 -21.61 -9.00
N ALA A 164 -2.65 -21.46 -8.90
CA ALA A 164 -3.30 -20.95 -7.69
C ALA A 164 -3.00 -21.77 -6.42
N HIS A 165 -2.74 -23.07 -6.58
CA HIS A 165 -2.43 -23.99 -5.47
C HIS A 165 -0.96 -23.96 -5.04
N GLU A 166 -0.07 -23.34 -5.83
CA GLU A 166 1.37 -23.25 -5.56
C GLU A 166 1.71 -22.05 -4.65
N VAL A 167 1.10 -22.01 -3.46
CA VAL A 167 1.13 -20.84 -2.54
C VAL A 167 2.56 -20.35 -2.23
N GLY A 168 3.52 -21.26 -2.09
CA GLY A 168 4.92 -20.92 -1.84
C GLY A 168 5.55 -20.11 -2.99
N LYS A 169 5.38 -20.58 -4.23
CA LYS A 169 5.87 -19.88 -5.44
C LYS A 169 5.14 -18.55 -5.65
N LEU A 170 3.82 -18.52 -5.42
CA LEU A 170 3.04 -17.28 -5.48
C LEU A 170 3.53 -16.24 -4.47
N THR A 171 3.97 -16.65 -3.29
CA THR A 171 4.55 -15.74 -2.29
C THR A 171 5.84 -15.10 -2.80
N VAL A 172 6.68 -15.86 -3.51
CA VAL A 172 7.90 -15.35 -4.16
C VAL A 172 7.55 -14.35 -5.27
N VAL A 173 6.57 -14.66 -6.12
CA VAL A 173 6.07 -13.75 -7.17
C VAL A 173 5.50 -12.46 -6.58
N GLN A 174 4.65 -12.56 -5.55
CA GLN A 174 4.08 -11.39 -4.85
C GLN A 174 5.18 -10.50 -4.27
N ARG A 175 6.23 -11.08 -3.68
CA ARG A 175 7.38 -10.34 -3.14
C ARG A 175 8.12 -9.60 -4.26
N SER A 176 8.30 -10.24 -5.41
CA SER A 176 8.94 -9.62 -6.58
C SER A 176 8.13 -8.42 -7.11
N ILE A 177 6.81 -8.58 -7.30
CA ILE A 177 5.93 -7.48 -7.71
C ILE A 177 5.97 -6.32 -6.71
N LYS A 178 5.90 -6.61 -5.40
CA LYS A 178 6.02 -5.57 -4.36
C LYS A 178 7.33 -4.81 -4.45
N LYS A 179 8.45 -5.51 -4.66
CA LYS A 179 9.78 -4.89 -4.81
C LYS A 179 9.82 -3.98 -6.03
N VAL A 180 9.32 -4.44 -7.17
CA VAL A 180 9.23 -3.63 -8.40
C VAL A 180 8.36 -2.40 -8.18
N ASN A 181 7.15 -2.58 -7.64
CA ASN A 181 6.22 -1.47 -7.41
C ASN A 181 6.80 -0.39 -6.50
N THR A 182 7.52 -0.79 -5.46
CA THR A 182 8.23 0.17 -4.60
C THR A 182 9.24 0.97 -5.42
N SER A 183 10.08 0.32 -6.23
CA SER A 183 11.04 1.02 -7.08
C SER A 183 10.36 1.95 -8.09
N ASP A 184 9.31 1.49 -8.76
CA ASP A 184 8.58 2.27 -9.77
C ASP A 184 7.88 3.48 -9.16
N ARG A 185 7.31 3.34 -7.96
CA ARG A 185 6.77 4.46 -7.19
C ARG A 185 7.85 5.52 -6.90
N TYR A 186 9.04 5.12 -6.46
CA TYR A 186 10.14 6.08 -6.28
C TYR A 186 10.51 6.79 -7.59
N GLN A 187 10.57 6.07 -8.71
CA GLN A 187 10.85 6.65 -10.02
C GLN A 187 9.75 7.61 -10.49
N ILE A 188 8.48 7.27 -10.32
CA ILE A 188 7.34 8.14 -10.65
C ILE A 188 7.43 9.45 -9.87
N LYS A 189 7.64 9.37 -8.55
CA LYS A 189 7.77 10.56 -7.69
C LYS A 189 8.94 11.44 -8.14
N ALA A 190 10.10 10.85 -8.42
CA ALA A 190 11.28 11.58 -8.89
C ALA A 190 11.04 12.27 -10.24
N LYS A 191 10.39 11.59 -11.20
CA LYS A 191 10.04 12.18 -12.50
C LYS A 191 9.02 13.31 -12.38
N ILE A 192 8.05 13.19 -11.48
CA ILE A 192 7.09 14.28 -11.17
C ILE A 192 7.83 15.50 -10.62
N ALA A 193 8.72 15.32 -9.64
CA ALA A 193 9.51 16.42 -9.08
C ALA A 193 10.31 17.15 -10.17
N LYS A 194 11.02 16.40 -11.02
CA LYS A 194 11.76 16.95 -12.15
C LYS A 194 10.84 17.67 -13.17
N GLY A 195 9.65 17.14 -13.42
CA GLY A 195 8.67 17.77 -14.30
C GLY A 195 8.16 19.10 -13.76
N ILE A 196 8.00 19.23 -12.45
CA ILE A 196 7.65 20.49 -11.78
C ILE A 196 8.80 21.50 -11.92
N GLU A 197 10.03 21.09 -11.66
CA GLU A 197 11.22 21.94 -11.79
C GLU A 197 11.41 22.47 -13.23
N ASN A 198 11.17 21.62 -14.21
CA ASN A 198 11.28 21.95 -15.63
C ASN A 198 10.04 22.66 -16.20
N ASN A 199 9.01 22.91 -15.40
CA ASN A 199 7.72 23.43 -15.82
C ASN A 199 7.14 22.69 -17.05
N SER A 200 7.26 21.36 -17.08
CA SER A 200 6.85 20.55 -18.22
C SER A 200 5.33 20.41 -18.30
N ASP A 201 4.78 20.56 -19.50
CA ASP A 201 3.36 20.27 -19.76
C ASP A 201 3.01 18.81 -19.39
N ILE A 202 1.71 18.54 -19.27
CA ILE A 202 1.21 17.24 -18.80
C ILE A 202 1.52 16.09 -19.77
N ALA A 203 1.56 16.33 -21.08
CA ALA A 203 1.88 15.31 -22.06
C ALA A 203 3.37 14.94 -22.04
N THR A 204 4.25 15.95 -21.97
CA THR A 204 5.69 15.76 -21.83
C THR A 204 6.04 15.02 -20.53
N LEU A 205 5.43 15.40 -19.41
CA LEU A 205 5.65 14.67 -18.15
C LEU A 205 5.11 13.24 -18.22
N THR A 206 3.90 13.04 -18.75
CA THR A 206 3.32 11.69 -18.82
C THR A 206 4.20 10.77 -19.68
N SER A 207 4.67 11.27 -20.83
CA SER A 207 5.61 10.55 -21.70
C SER A 207 6.93 10.25 -20.99
N THR A 208 7.44 11.19 -20.19
CA THR A 208 8.63 11.00 -19.35
C THR A 208 8.41 9.92 -18.29
N ILE A 209 7.24 9.91 -17.62
CA ILE A 209 6.86 8.91 -16.61
C ILE A 209 6.79 7.53 -17.24
N VAL A 210 6.00 7.38 -18.30
CA VAL A 210 5.82 6.11 -19.04
C VAL A 210 7.17 5.61 -19.57
N GLY A 211 7.96 6.51 -20.16
CA GLY A 211 9.28 6.22 -20.70
C GLY A 211 9.23 5.41 -22.00
N GLU A 212 10.34 5.44 -22.74
CA GLU A 212 10.44 4.82 -24.08
C GLU A 212 10.29 3.29 -24.07
N LYS A 213 10.57 2.64 -22.94
CA LYS A 213 10.51 1.18 -22.80
C LYS A 213 9.09 0.66 -22.58
N SER A 214 8.14 1.53 -22.26
CA SER A 214 6.76 1.18 -21.93
C SER A 214 5.79 1.48 -23.07
N LYS A 215 6.20 1.20 -24.32
CA LYS A 215 5.39 1.44 -25.54
C LYS A 215 4.03 0.72 -25.52
N SER A 216 3.86 -0.25 -24.62
CA SER A 216 2.60 -0.97 -24.43
C SER A 216 1.53 -0.15 -23.71
N ILE A 217 1.90 0.96 -23.04
CA ILE A 217 0.96 1.79 -22.29
C ILE A 217 0.40 2.87 -23.21
N ALA A 218 -0.87 2.76 -23.55
CA ALA A 218 -1.61 3.80 -24.24
C ALA A 218 -1.79 5.02 -23.33
N ILE A 219 -1.30 6.17 -23.79
CA ILE A 219 -1.47 7.46 -23.12
C ILE A 219 -2.86 8.00 -23.45
N THR A 220 -3.78 7.88 -22.49
CA THR A 220 -5.17 8.34 -22.62
C THR A 220 -5.38 9.64 -21.85
N ALA A 221 -6.48 10.34 -22.12
CA ALA A 221 -6.86 11.51 -21.32
C ALA A 221 -7.09 11.16 -19.84
N ALA A 222 -7.50 9.92 -19.53
CA ALA A 222 -7.64 9.48 -18.15
C ALA A 222 -6.27 9.36 -17.44
N LEU A 223 -5.22 8.95 -18.17
CA LEU A 223 -3.86 8.93 -17.64
C LEU A 223 -3.33 10.35 -17.38
N TYR A 224 -3.57 11.31 -18.28
CA TYR A 224 -3.19 12.71 -18.03
C TYR A 224 -3.82 13.26 -16.76
N ARG A 225 -5.12 13.05 -16.55
CA ARG A 225 -5.80 13.45 -15.30
C ARG A 225 -5.17 12.82 -14.06
N ARG A 226 -4.78 11.55 -14.17
CA ARG A 226 -4.13 10.83 -13.07
C ARG A 226 -2.75 11.41 -12.75
N VAL A 227 -1.96 11.72 -13.77
CA VAL A 227 -0.64 12.36 -13.62
C VAL A 227 -0.77 13.77 -13.07
N ALA A 228 -1.75 14.56 -13.53
CA ALA A 228 -2.04 15.90 -13.01
C ALA A 228 -2.39 15.85 -11.52
N PHE A 229 -3.22 14.89 -11.10
CA PHE A 229 -3.51 14.66 -9.68
C PHE A 229 -2.25 14.32 -8.88
N LEU A 230 -1.38 13.44 -9.39
CA LEU A 230 -0.13 13.11 -8.71
C LEU A 230 0.84 14.31 -8.64
N ARG A 231 0.89 15.15 -9.67
CA ARG A 231 1.69 16.38 -9.67
C ARG A 231 1.18 17.37 -8.63
N TRP A 232 -0.14 17.58 -8.57
CA TRP A 232 -0.77 18.35 -7.50
C TRP A 232 -0.42 17.78 -6.12
N ALA A 233 -0.54 16.46 -5.93
CA ALA A 233 -0.21 15.82 -4.65
C ALA A 233 1.28 15.98 -4.27
N ALA A 234 2.20 16.02 -5.24
CA ALA A 234 3.60 16.33 -4.98
C ALA A 234 3.80 17.78 -4.51
N THR A 235 2.98 18.71 -4.97
CA THR A 235 3.01 20.11 -4.51
C THR A 235 2.30 20.34 -3.17
N GLU A 236 1.26 19.55 -2.88
CA GLU A 236 0.47 19.67 -1.66
C GLU A 236 1.17 19.02 -0.47
N PHE A 237 1.72 17.81 -0.67
CA PHE A 237 2.37 17.02 0.38
C PHE A 237 3.90 17.17 0.36
N LYS A 238 4.41 18.38 0.09
CA LYS A 238 5.86 18.67 -0.01
C LYS A 238 6.64 18.30 1.26
N SER A 239 6.00 18.38 2.42
CA SER A 239 6.59 18.03 3.72
C SER A 239 6.71 16.51 3.95
N SER A 240 6.09 15.68 3.11
CA SER A 240 6.14 14.22 3.23
C SER A 240 7.30 13.61 2.45
N SER A 241 8.30 13.15 3.19
CA SER A 241 9.46 12.45 2.64
C SER A 241 9.19 10.96 2.38
N GLY A 242 9.93 10.37 1.44
CA GLY A 242 9.90 8.94 1.15
C GLY A 242 8.50 8.36 0.90
N ASP A 243 8.22 7.23 1.55
CA ASP A 243 6.97 6.47 1.44
C ASP A 243 5.76 7.17 2.08
N LYS A 244 5.98 8.11 3.02
CA LYS A 244 4.89 8.87 3.66
C LYS A 244 4.05 9.64 2.62
N TRP A 245 4.69 10.10 1.55
CA TRP A 245 3.98 10.76 0.45
C TRP A 245 2.94 9.84 -0.20
N TRP A 246 3.27 8.56 -0.39
CA TRP A 246 2.33 7.59 -0.95
C TRP A 246 1.20 7.24 0.02
N ASP A 247 1.47 7.22 1.34
CA ASP A 247 0.42 7.09 2.35
C ASP A 247 -0.56 8.26 2.27
N ASP A 248 -0.07 9.50 2.11
CA ASP A 248 -0.90 10.70 2.00
C ASP A 248 -1.72 10.73 0.71
N VAL A 249 -1.11 10.32 -0.42
CA VAL A 249 -1.81 10.14 -1.70
C VAL A 249 -2.96 9.13 -1.56
N ASP A 250 -2.69 7.97 -0.95
CA ASP A 250 -3.69 6.91 -0.79
C ASP A 250 -4.81 7.30 0.17
N MET A 251 -4.48 8.00 1.26
CA MET A 251 -5.46 8.54 2.19
C MET A 251 -6.36 9.57 1.50
N CYS A 252 -5.78 10.49 0.71
CA CYS A 252 -6.54 11.46 -0.08
C CYS A 252 -7.48 10.75 -1.08
N LEU A 253 -6.99 9.73 -1.79
CA LEU A 253 -7.81 8.94 -2.71
C LEU A 253 -8.95 8.20 -1.98
N LEU A 254 -8.70 7.68 -0.79
CA LEU A 254 -9.71 7.02 0.05
C LEU A 254 -10.79 8.01 0.51
N GLU A 255 -10.40 9.18 1.00
CA GLU A 255 -11.32 10.26 1.40
C GLU A 255 -12.21 10.69 0.23
N LEU A 256 -11.61 10.91 -0.96
CA LEU A 256 -12.37 11.25 -2.16
C LEU A 256 -13.40 10.17 -2.49
N ARG A 257 -13.02 8.88 -2.55
CA ARG A 257 -14.00 7.81 -2.84
C ARG A 257 -15.07 7.69 -1.79
N THR A 258 -14.71 7.86 -0.52
CA THR A 258 -15.67 7.81 0.59
C THR A 258 -16.67 8.96 0.52
N ALA A 259 -16.24 10.14 0.10
CA ALA A 259 -17.11 11.30 -0.06
C ALA A 259 -18.08 11.18 -1.24
N PHE A 260 -17.69 10.47 -2.31
CA PHE A 260 -18.52 10.28 -3.49
C PHE A 260 -19.31 8.96 -3.49
N GLN A 261 -19.05 7.99 -2.60
CA GLN A 261 -19.84 6.76 -2.37
C GLN A 261 -20.35 6.00 -3.62
N GLY A 262 -19.60 6.01 -4.72
CA GLY A 262 -20.00 5.38 -5.98
C GLY A 262 -20.47 6.34 -7.08
N ASP A 263 -20.57 7.65 -6.79
CA ASP A 263 -20.69 8.71 -7.78
C ASP A 263 -19.39 8.85 -8.59
N ALA A 264 -19.28 8.02 -9.63
CA ALA A 264 -18.15 8.03 -10.54
C ALA A 264 -18.02 9.35 -11.31
N VAL A 265 -19.13 10.06 -11.55
CA VAL A 265 -19.15 11.33 -12.30
C VAL A 265 -18.56 12.44 -11.44
N GLY A 266 -19.00 12.56 -10.19
CA GLY A 266 -18.43 13.52 -9.24
C GLY A 266 -16.95 13.28 -8.99
N LEU A 267 -16.54 12.02 -8.81
CA LEU A 267 -15.12 11.68 -8.66
C LEU A 267 -14.33 12.02 -9.93
N HIS A 268 -14.89 11.78 -11.12
CA HIS A 268 -14.26 12.16 -12.38
C HIS A 268 -14.05 13.68 -12.48
N GLU A 269 -15.03 14.49 -12.08
CA GLU A 269 -14.93 15.95 -12.11
C GLU A 269 -13.82 16.48 -11.18
N VAL A 270 -13.52 15.80 -10.06
CA VAL A 270 -12.36 16.14 -9.21
C VAL A 270 -11.06 16.03 -10.00
N PHE A 271 -10.87 14.89 -10.69
CA PHE A 271 -9.68 14.65 -11.51
C PHE A 271 -9.62 15.58 -12.73
N GLU A 272 -10.77 15.86 -13.37
CA GLU A 272 -10.88 16.83 -14.47
C GLU A 272 -10.52 18.24 -14.01
N THR A 273 -10.96 18.66 -12.82
CA THR A 273 -10.62 19.97 -12.27
C THR A 273 -9.12 20.08 -12.01
N ARG A 274 -8.47 19.03 -11.48
CA ARG A 274 -7.00 19.01 -11.33
C ARG A 274 -6.29 19.10 -12.68
N TYR A 275 -6.78 18.39 -13.69
CA TYR A 275 -6.21 18.43 -15.03
C TYR A 275 -6.30 19.84 -15.65
N ARG A 276 -7.46 20.51 -15.54
CA ARG A 276 -7.62 21.88 -16.05
C ARG A 276 -6.67 22.87 -15.38
N GLU A 277 -6.53 22.79 -14.06
CA GLU A 277 -5.56 23.64 -13.32
C GLU A 277 -4.11 23.35 -13.71
N ASP A 278 -3.78 22.08 -13.97
CA ASP A 278 -2.45 21.69 -14.45
C ASP A 278 -2.18 22.28 -15.84
N VAL A 279 -3.16 22.23 -16.75
CA VAL A 279 -3.09 22.86 -18.08
C VAL A 279 -2.93 24.37 -17.99
N GLU A 280 -3.69 25.03 -17.12
CA GLU A 280 -3.56 26.48 -16.88
C GLU A 280 -2.18 26.87 -16.35
N THR A 281 -1.55 26.00 -15.54
CA THR A 281 -0.26 26.27 -14.89
C THR A 281 0.94 25.92 -15.78
N TYR A 282 0.88 24.80 -16.48
CA TYR A 282 2.02 24.19 -17.18
C TYR A 282 1.89 24.17 -18.71
N GLY A 283 0.74 24.59 -19.25
CA GLY A 283 0.46 24.64 -20.68
C GLY A 283 -0.41 23.49 -21.20
N ASP A 284 -1.01 23.71 -22.38
CA ASP A 284 -1.91 22.77 -23.05
C ASP A 284 -1.13 21.63 -23.74
N PRO A 285 -1.45 20.36 -23.49
CA PRO A 285 -0.83 19.22 -24.17
C PRO A 285 -1.19 19.08 -25.65
N ALA A 286 -2.08 19.91 -26.22
CA ALA A 286 -2.54 19.79 -27.61
C ALA A 286 -1.40 19.82 -28.64
N GLU A 287 -0.29 20.51 -28.35
CA GLU A 287 0.85 20.63 -29.27
C GLU A 287 1.94 19.57 -29.04
N THR A 288 1.98 18.94 -27.86
CA THR A 288 3.09 18.06 -27.44
C THR A 288 2.67 16.61 -27.26
N GLY A 289 1.37 16.33 -27.12
CA GLY A 289 0.82 15.02 -26.78
C GLY A 289 0.04 14.35 -27.90
N SER A 290 0.01 13.02 -27.86
CA SER A 290 -0.94 12.21 -28.61
C SER A 290 -1.83 11.48 -27.62
N ILE A 291 -3.13 11.81 -27.61
CA ILE A 291 -4.13 11.15 -26.78
C ILE A 291 -4.71 9.98 -27.55
N ILE A 292 -4.55 8.77 -27.03
CA ILE A 292 -5.16 7.57 -27.58
C ILE A 292 -6.63 7.48 -27.10
N PRO A 293 -7.61 7.31 -28.00
CA PRO A 293 -9.00 7.08 -27.64
C PRO A 293 -9.20 5.83 -26.78
N ILE A 294 -10.22 5.84 -25.92
CA ILE A 294 -10.52 4.69 -25.05
C ILE A 294 -10.83 3.42 -25.85
N SER A 295 -11.42 3.55 -27.04
CA SER A 295 -11.69 2.44 -27.96
C SER A 295 -10.44 1.73 -28.46
N ASP A 296 -9.31 2.43 -28.45
CA ASP A 296 -8.06 1.99 -29.08
C ASP A 296 -7.04 1.52 -28.02
N ILE A 297 -7.46 1.43 -26.75
CA ILE A 297 -6.63 0.89 -25.67
C ILE A 297 -6.36 -0.59 -25.95
N PRO A 298 -5.08 -1.03 -25.92
CA PRO A 298 -4.74 -2.44 -26.08
C PRO A 298 -5.49 -3.34 -25.08
N ALA A 299 -5.97 -4.49 -25.53
CA ALA A 299 -6.74 -5.42 -24.70
C ALA A 299 -6.04 -5.78 -23.38
N HIS A 300 -4.73 -5.99 -23.41
CA HIS A 300 -3.96 -6.31 -22.20
C HIS A 300 -4.01 -5.18 -21.15
N GLN A 301 -3.94 -3.92 -21.57
CA GLN A 301 -4.05 -2.77 -20.69
C GLN A 301 -5.47 -2.64 -20.13
N ALA A 302 -6.50 -2.88 -20.94
CA ALA A 302 -7.89 -2.89 -20.46
C ALA A 302 -8.13 -3.96 -19.39
N THR A 303 -7.52 -5.15 -19.52
CA THR A 303 -7.53 -6.19 -18.49
C THR A 303 -6.85 -5.70 -17.21
N LEU A 304 -5.65 -5.11 -17.30
CA LEU A 304 -4.95 -4.59 -16.13
C LEU A 304 -5.77 -3.49 -15.42
N ASP A 305 -6.37 -2.57 -16.18
CA ASP A 305 -7.24 -1.51 -15.64
C ASP A 305 -8.46 -2.06 -14.90
N SER A 306 -9.06 -3.15 -15.40
CA SER A 306 -10.17 -3.85 -14.74
C SER A 306 -9.78 -4.39 -13.37
N TYR A 307 -8.58 -4.95 -13.24
CA TYR A 307 -8.08 -5.48 -11.96
C TYR A 307 -7.53 -4.38 -11.05
N ALA A 308 -6.98 -3.30 -11.60
CA ALA A 308 -6.56 -2.13 -10.83
C ALA A 308 -7.71 -1.46 -10.08
N ALA A 309 -8.91 -1.46 -10.68
CA ALA A 309 -10.14 -1.01 -10.04
C ALA A 309 -10.54 -1.84 -8.80
N LYS A 310 -10.06 -3.08 -8.67
CA LYS A 310 -10.39 -4.01 -7.58
C LYS A 310 -9.39 -3.96 -6.43
N VAL A 311 -8.33 -3.17 -6.53
CA VAL A 311 -7.35 -3.05 -5.44
C VAL A 311 -8.06 -2.53 -4.19
N ALA A 312 -7.92 -3.25 -3.09
CA ALA A 312 -8.38 -2.76 -1.81
C ALA A 312 -7.30 -1.80 -1.25
N PRO A 313 -7.70 -0.62 -0.72
CA PRO A 313 -6.79 0.21 0.05
C PRO A 313 -6.15 -0.60 1.18
N LYS A 314 -4.89 -0.29 1.50
CA LYS A 314 -4.24 -0.87 2.68
C LYS A 314 -5.12 -0.56 3.90
N PRO A 315 -5.48 -1.56 4.73
CA PRO A 315 -6.23 -1.29 5.94
C PRO A 315 -5.42 -0.32 6.77
N SER A 316 -5.90 0.92 6.91
CA SER A 316 -5.29 1.89 7.80
C SER A 316 -5.33 1.24 9.18
N THR A 317 -4.19 0.96 9.79
CA THR A 317 -4.17 0.64 11.22
C THR A 317 -4.89 1.79 11.91
N THR A 318 -6.07 1.53 12.48
CA THR A 318 -7.04 2.52 12.99
C THR A 318 -6.41 3.58 13.91
N LYS A 319 -5.25 3.28 14.48
CA LYS A 319 -4.40 4.20 15.23
C LYS A 319 -3.89 5.41 14.42
N GLN A 320 -3.66 5.31 13.11
CA GLN A 320 -3.08 6.42 12.33
C GLN A 320 -4.08 7.54 12.03
N VAL A 321 -5.34 7.22 11.73
CA VAL A 321 -6.38 8.23 11.48
C VAL A 321 -6.68 9.01 12.77
N ALA A 322 -6.85 8.29 13.89
CA ALA A 322 -7.06 8.93 15.20
C ALA A 322 -5.84 9.76 15.65
N LYS A 323 -4.61 9.31 15.36
CA LYS A 323 -3.40 10.05 15.73
C LYS A 323 -3.22 11.34 14.91
N ARG A 324 -3.53 11.33 13.61
CA ARG A 324 -3.41 12.54 12.78
C ARG A 324 -4.44 13.60 13.16
N SER A 325 -5.69 13.20 13.46
CA SER A 325 -6.68 14.13 13.99
C SER A 325 -6.29 14.73 15.35
N ALA A 326 -5.49 14.01 16.16
CA ALA A 326 -4.94 14.54 17.41
C ALA A 326 -3.74 15.48 17.16
N GLU A 327 -2.78 15.11 16.31
CA GLU A 327 -1.62 15.95 15.97
C GLU A 327 -2.04 17.26 15.27
N GLU A 328 -3.10 17.26 14.45
CA GLU A 328 -3.66 18.48 13.85
C GLU A 328 -4.51 19.33 14.82
N ALA A 329 -5.00 18.73 15.91
CA ALA A 329 -5.76 19.44 16.95
C ALA A 329 -4.83 20.17 17.94
N PHE A 330 -3.65 19.62 18.19
CA PHE A 330 -2.57 20.27 18.93
C PHE A 330 -1.62 20.95 17.95
N GLY A 331 -2.11 22.01 17.30
CA GLY A 331 -1.26 22.83 16.43
C GLY A 331 0.03 23.19 17.15
N ASP A 332 1.17 22.92 16.52
CA ASP A 332 2.48 23.40 16.95
C ASP A 332 2.36 24.92 17.13
N ASP A 333 2.23 25.34 18.38
CA ASP A 333 2.43 26.72 18.77
C ASP A 333 3.88 27.04 18.38
N PRO A 334 4.13 28.06 17.54
CA PRO A 334 5.48 28.42 17.15
C PRO A 334 6.18 28.97 18.39
N LEU A 335 6.76 28.08 19.19
CA LEU A 335 7.77 28.46 20.16
C LEU A 335 8.94 29.02 19.36
N ASP A 336 9.09 30.34 19.47
CA ASP A 336 10.28 31.10 19.09
C ASP A 336 11.54 30.28 19.42
N HIS A 337 12.09 29.64 18.40
CA HIS A 337 13.43 29.09 18.48
C HIS A 337 14.38 30.27 18.31
N ASP A 338 14.70 30.85 19.46
CA ASP A 338 15.73 31.86 19.67
C ASP A 338 17.01 31.47 18.91
N ASP A 339 17.30 32.26 17.88
CA ASP A 339 18.43 32.14 16.97
C ASP A 339 19.72 32.42 17.74
N ARG A 340 20.32 31.36 18.29
CA ARG A 340 21.70 31.36 18.75
C ARG A 340 22.50 30.31 18.00
N THR A 341 22.73 30.60 16.72
CA THR A 341 23.78 29.95 15.95
C THR A 341 25.14 30.53 16.40
N PRO A 342 26.05 29.76 17.03
CA PRO A 342 27.39 30.26 17.32
C PRO A 342 28.18 30.44 16.01
N PRO A 343 29.06 31.46 15.93
CA PRO A 343 29.82 31.73 14.71
C PRO A 343 30.81 30.60 14.39
N PRO A 344 31.09 30.34 13.11
CA PRO A 344 32.03 29.31 12.69
C PRO A 344 33.47 29.66 13.12
N PRO A 345 34.30 28.67 13.48
CA PRO A 345 35.69 28.89 13.80
C PRO A 345 36.48 29.39 12.58
N GLY A 346 37.25 30.45 12.80
CA GLY A 346 38.03 31.15 11.78
C GLY A 346 38.95 30.23 10.99
N ARG A 347 38.81 30.29 9.67
CA ARG A 347 39.71 29.63 8.72
C ARG A 347 40.96 30.49 8.59
N ALA A 348 42.09 29.99 9.10
CA ALA A 348 43.39 30.60 8.95
C ALA A 348 43.74 30.77 7.46
N ALA A 349 44.18 31.99 7.12
CA ALA A 349 44.73 32.32 5.81
C ALA A 349 45.99 31.48 5.56
N THR A 350 46.06 30.81 4.43
CA THR A 350 47.31 30.24 3.90
C THR A 350 47.68 31.06 2.67
N GLU A 351 48.89 31.60 2.71
CA GLU A 351 49.51 32.48 1.72
C GLU A 351 49.69 31.80 0.34
N PRO A 352 49.74 32.58 -0.75
CA PRO A 352 50.18 32.09 -2.04
C PRO A 352 51.71 32.08 -2.12
N GLY A 353 52.29 30.88 -2.12
CA GLY A 353 53.70 30.64 -2.42
C GLY A 353 53.95 30.55 -3.93
N ALA A 354 54.99 31.24 -4.37
CA ALA A 354 55.41 31.50 -5.73
C ALA A 354 56.11 30.32 -6.44
N ASP A 355 56.20 30.47 -7.77
CA ASP A 355 57.26 30.06 -8.70
C ASP A 355 57.75 28.61 -8.79
N GLY A 356 57.87 28.13 -10.05
CA GLY A 356 59.01 27.29 -10.43
C GLY A 356 58.79 26.24 -11.52
N VAL A 357 59.15 26.62 -12.76
CA VAL A 357 59.62 25.81 -13.91
C VAL A 357 58.59 25.02 -14.73
#